data_AF-A0A7Y4WXH3-F1
#
_entry.id   AF-A0A7Y4WXH3-F1
#
_cell.length_a   1.000
_cell.length_b   1.000
_cell.length_c   1.000
_cell.angle_alpha   90.00
_cell.angle_beta   90.00
_cell.angle_gamma   90.00
#
_symmetry.space_group_name_H-M   'P 1'
#
loop_
_entity.id
_entity.type
_entity.pdbx_description
1 polymer ?
#
loop_
_entity_poly.entity_id
_entity_poly.type
_entity_poly.pdbx_seq_one_letter_code
_entity_poly.pdbx_strand_id
1 'polypeptide(L)' 'MEENEKLKQKLVATIFDIHGDKITEAYDRAVREALIRHKKLGNYVVVERDGEIVQLQGEEIDELLK' A
#
# COMPACT_ATOMS: atom_id res chain seq x y z
N MET A 1 -36.04 5.82 -17.78
CA MET A 1 -35.09 6.87 -17.34
C MET A 1 -34.31 6.44 -16.10
N GLU A 2 -34.97 5.87 -15.10
CA GLU A 2 -34.38 5.40 -13.84
C GLU A 2 -33.23 4.36 -13.98
N GLU A 3 -33.34 3.44 -14.94
CA GLU A 3 -32.36 2.38 -15.16
C GLU A 3 -31.04 2.90 -15.77
N ASN A 4 -31.12 3.94 -16.59
CA ASN A 4 -29.95 4.62 -17.18
C ASN A 4 -29.19 5.45 -16.13
N GLU A 5 -29.88 5.99 -15.12
CA GLU A 5 -29.24 6.65 -13.98
C GLU A 5 -28.55 5.66 -13.05
N LYS A 6 -29.16 4.50 -12.76
CA LYS A 6 -28.51 3.42 -12.01
C LYS A 6 -27.28 2.87 -12.73
N LEU A 7 -27.34 2.71 -14.05
CA LEU A 7 -26.19 2.31 -14.86
C LEU A 7 -25.07 3.36 -14.82
N LYS A 8 -25.40 4.66 -14.89
CA LYS A 8 -24.43 5.74 -14.72
C LYS A 8 -23.78 5.73 -13.34
N GLN A 9 -24.55 5.55 -12.26
CA GLN A 9 -24.01 5.43 -10.90
C GLN A 9 -23.07 4.23 -10.75
N LYS A 10 -23.39 3.10 -11.40
CA LYS A 10 -22.52 1.90 -11.42
C LYS A 10 -21.24 2.09 -12.26
N LEU A 11 -21.25 3.01 -13.23
CA LEU A 11 -20.13 3.31 -14.11
C LEU A 11 -19.08 4.25 -13.48
N VAL A 12 -19.40 4.94 -12.39
CA VAL A 12 -18.47 5.86 -11.70
C VAL A 12 -17.54 5.13 -10.73
N ALA A 13 -17.56 3.80 -10.69
CA ALA A 13 -16.59 3.04 -9.92
C ALA A 13 -15.23 3.05 -10.63
N THR A 14 -14.24 3.67 -10.01
CA THR A 14 -12.86 3.67 -10.49
C THR A 14 -12.24 2.27 -10.36
N ILE A 15 -11.10 2.04 -11.02
CA ILE A 15 -10.33 0.79 -10.83
C ILE A 15 -10.00 0.54 -9.34
N PHE A 16 -9.81 1.61 -8.56
CA PHE A 16 -9.59 1.51 -7.11
C PHE A 16 -10.85 1.11 -6.34
N ASP A 17 -12.04 1.46 -6.83
CA ASP A 17 -13.31 1.05 -6.20
C ASP A 17 -13.66 -0.42 -6.52
N ILE A 18 -13.33 -0.88 -7.73
CA ILE A 18 -13.69 -2.24 -8.18
C ILE A 18 -12.64 -3.28 -7.76
N HIS A 19 -11.38 -2.86 -7.69
CA HIS A 19 -10.25 -3.74 -7.41
C HIS A 19 -9.44 -3.31 -6.21
N GLY A 20 -9.97 -2.42 -5.36
CA GLY A 20 -9.30 -1.89 -4.17
C GLY A 20 -8.61 -2.98 -3.36
N ASP A 21 -9.34 -4.03 -2.98
CA ASP A 21 -8.79 -5.14 -2.18
C ASP A 21 -7.60 -5.82 -2.87
N LYS A 22 -7.69 -6.08 -4.18
CA LYS A 22 -6.62 -6.73 -4.96
C LYS A 22 -5.41 -5.81 -5.14
N ILE A 23 -5.65 -4.50 -5.28
CA ILE A 23 -4.60 -3.49 -5.41
C ILE A 23 -3.88 -3.36 -4.07
N THR A 24 -4.62 -3.29 -2.96
CA THR A 24 -4.07 -3.26 -1.61
C THR A 24 -3.24 -4.51 -1.32
N GLU A 25 -3.76 -5.70 -1.61
CA GLU A 25 -3.01 -6.95 -1.40
C GLU A 25 -1.70 -6.99 -2.22
N ALA A 26 -1.76 -6.59 -3.49
CA ALA A 26 -0.59 -6.54 -4.35
C ALA A 26 0.44 -5.51 -3.86
N TYR A 27 -0.04 -4.34 -3.41
CA TYR A 27 0.80 -3.30 -2.82
C TYR A 27 1.48 -3.79 -1.53
N ASP A 28 0.72 -4.35 -0.60
CA ASP A 28 1.23 -4.85 0.68
C ASP A 28 2.30 -5.93 0.47
N ARG A 29 2.07 -6.86 -0.46
CA ARG A 29 3.06 -7.86 -0.84
C ARG A 29 4.33 -7.25 -1.41
N ALA A 30 4.21 -6.32 -2.35
CA ALA A 30 5.36 -5.68 -2.98
C ALA A 30 6.19 -4.87 -1.96
N VAL A 31 5.54 -4.11 -1.09
CA VAL A 31 6.18 -3.35 -0.01
C VAL A 31 6.86 -4.29 0.98
N ARG A 32 6.18 -5.36 1.42
CA ARG A 32 6.76 -6.37 2.32
C ARG A 32 8.02 -7.01 1.73
N GLU A 33 8.00 -7.40 0.46
CA GLU A 33 9.17 -7.97 -0.21
C GLU A 33 10.33 -6.97 -0.31
N ALA A 34 10.05 -5.71 -0.61
CA ALA A 34 11.05 -4.65 -0.64
C ALA A 34 11.68 -4.44 0.75
N LEU A 35 10.88 -4.32 1.80
CA LEU A 35 11.35 -4.15 3.18
C LEU A 35 12.25 -5.32 3.62
N ILE A 36 11.85 -6.57 3.32
CA ILE A 36 12.68 -7.75 3.60
C ILE A 36 14.03 -7.66 2.87
N ARG A 37 14.05 -7.20 1.63
CA ARG A 37 15.29 -7.04 0.86
C ARG A 37 16.19 -5.95 1.45
N HIS A 38 15.63 -4.80 1.82
CA HIS A 38 16.37 -3.72 2.46
C HIS A 38 16.99 -4.18 3.79
N LYS A 39 16.19 -4.84 4.63
CA LYS A 39 16.66 -5.46 5.89
C LYS A 39 17.85 -6.40 5.66
N LYS A 40 17.73 -7.35 4.73
CA LYS A 40 18.79 -8.33 4.44
C LYS A 40 20.09 -7.70 3.96
N LEU A 41 20.02 -6.54 3.30
CA LEU A 41 21.17 -5.80 2.80
C LEU A 41 21.71 -4.78 3.81
N GLY A 42 21.06 -4.61 4.97
CA GLY A 42 21.40 -3.56 5.93
C GLY A 42 21.08 -2.14 5.43
N ASN A 43 20.24 -2.02 4.39
CA ASN A 43 19.85 -0.72 3.85
C ASN A 43 18.79 -0.08 4.75
N TYR A 44 18.92 1.23 4.95
CA TYR A 44 17.86 1.99 5.60
C TYR A 44 16.64 2.16 4.67
N VAL A 45 15.51 2.51 5.28
CA VAL A 45 14.30 2.98 4.62
C VAL A 45 13.85 4.28 5.27
N VAL A 46 13.11 5.09 4.51
CA VAL A 46 12.49 6.32 5.00
C VAL A 46 11.00 6.07 5.16
N VAL A 47 10.44 6.38 6.32
CA VAL A 47 9.01 6.23 6.61
C VAL A 47 8.46 7.48 7.30
N GLU A 48 7.14 7.66 7.21
CA GLU A 48 6.42 8.63 8.03
C GLU A 48 5.94 7.93 9.31
N ARG A 49 6.25 8.51 10.48
CA ARG A 49 5.68 8.14 11.78
C ARG A 49 5.21 9.39 12.48
N ASP A 50 3.94 9.41 12.89
CA ASP A 50 3.33 10.53 13.61
C ASP A 50 3.53 11.90 12.92
N GLY A 51 3.51 11.92 11.59
CA GLY A 51 3.73 13.13 10.78
C GLY A 51 5.19 13.52 10.57
N GLU A 52 6.14 12.75 11.10
CA GLU A 52 7.58 12.98 10.95
C GLU A 52 8.23 11.98 10.00
N ILE A 53 9.19 12.45 9.21
CA ILE A 53 9.98 11.60 8.32
C ILE A 53 11.18 11.05 9.09
N VAL A 54 11.18 9.74 9.32
CA VAL A 54 12.22 9.03 10.06
C VAL A 54 12.95 8.03 9.18
N GLN A 55 14.22 7.79 9.48
CA GLN A 55 15.00 6.72 8.85
C GLN A 55 15.04 5.52 9.78
N LEU A 56 14.69 4.34 9.26
CA LEU A 56 14.85 3.08 9.94
C LEU A 56 16.01 2.31 9.32
N GLN A 57 16.99 1.93 10.13
CA GLN A 57 18.06 1.04 9.74
C GLN A 57 17.53 -0.36 9.46
N GLY A 58 18.32 -1.20 8.78
CA GLY A 58 17.89 -2.55 8.38
C GLY A 58 17.36 -3.40 9.54
N GLU A 59 17.91 -3.23 10.74
CA GLU A 59 17.53 -3.93 11.97
C GLU A 59 16.15 -3.49 12.51
N GLU A 60 15.82 -2.22 12.31
CA GLU A 60 14.59 -1.57 12.80
C GLU A 60 13.39 -1.84 11.87
N ILE A 61 13.63 -2.33 10.64
CA ILE A 61 12.58 -2.67 9.66
C ILE A 61 11.64 -3.77 10.18
N ASP A 62 12.06 -4.60 11.13
CA ASP A 62 11.18 -5.62 11.75
C ASP A 62 9.94 -5.04 12.40
N GLU A 63 9.98 -3.77 12.80
CA GLU A 63 8.81 -3.07 13.34
C GLU A 63 7.70 -2.87 12.30
N LEU A 64 8.04 -2.84 11.01
CA LEU A 64 7.10 -2.65 9.89
C LEU A 64 6.57 -3.97 9.31
N LEU A 65 7.16 -5.11 9.66
CA LEU A 65 6.83 -6.42 9.10
C LEU A 65 5.88 -7.25 9.98
N LYS A 66 5.59 -6.75 11.19
CA LYS A 66 4.63 -7.29 12.15
C LYS A 66 3.21 -7.16 11.64
#